data_AF-A0A4R3H3R5-F1
#
_entry.id   AF-A0A4R3H3R5-F1
#
_cell.length_a   1.000
_cell.length_b   1.000
_cell.length_c   1.000
_cell.angle_alpha   90.00
_cell.angle_beta   90.00
_cell.angle_gamma   90.00
#
_symmetry.space_group_name_H-M   'P 1'
#
loop_
_entity.id
_entity.type
_entity.pdbx_description
1 polymer ?
#
loop_
_entity_poly.entity_id
_entity_poly.type
_entity_poly.pdbx_seq_one_letter_code
_entity_poly.pdbx_strand_id
1 'polypeptide(L)'
;MNVDRKAALRRIDEIRRVLLADWDPLSVGSNPKLSDEYDFCLGKVLKAIDTGEAGRVVDLLVEMEDYLGVGPTNRESLAPVARRLLELPRT
;
A
#
# COMPACT_ATOMS: atom_id res chain seq x y z
N MET A 1 22.74 14.46 6.86
CA MET A 1 21.81 13.31 6.80
C MET A 1 20.58 13.65 7.63
N ASN A 2 19.48 14.16 7.04
CA ASN A 2 18.23 14.46 7.79
C ASN A 2 16.99 14.81 6.94
N VAL A 3 17.12 15.19 5.67
CA VAL A 3 15.96 15.55 4.82
C VAL A 3 15.36 14.31 4.13
N ASP A 4 16.21 13.42 3.61
CA ASP A 4 15.79 12.23 2.85
C ASP A 4 14.95 11.26 3.69
N ARG A 5 15.36 11.03 4.95
CA ARG A 5 14.61 10.17 5.89
C ARG A 5 13.23 10.76 6.22
N LYS A 6 13.13 12.07 6.40
CA LYS A 6 11.86 12.74 6.73
C LYS A 6 10.91 12.76 5.53
N ALA A 7 11.44 12.88 4.32
CA ALA A 7 10.66 12.74 3.09
C ALA A 7 10.14 11.31 2.92
N ALA A 8 11.01 10.30 3.11
CA ALA A 8 10.63 8.89 3.04
C ALA A 8 9.54 8.52 4.04
N LEU A 9 9.65 8.98 5.30
CA LEU A 9 8.63 8.73 6.33
C LEU A 9 7.27 9.34 5.97
N ARG A 10 7.26 10.58 5.48
CA ARG A 10 6.02 11.22 5.02
C ARG A 10 5.34 10.45 3.89
N ARG A 11 6.15 9.96 2.95
CA ARG A 11 5.64 9.16 1.83
C ARG A 11 5.05 7.83 2.29
N ILE A 12 5.71 7.15 3.23
CA ILE A 12 5.20 5.92 3.84
C ILE A 12 3.86 6.19 4.56
N ASP A 13 3.75 7.30 5.28
CA ASP A 13 2.50 7.69 5.96
C ASP A 13 1.35 7.99 4.97
N GLU A 14 1.64 8.62 3.82
CA GLU A 14 0.66 8.87 2.77
C GLU A 14 0.17 7.57 2.12
N ILE A 15 1.09 6.66 1.78
CA ILE A 15 0.76 5.32 1.26
C ILE A 15 -0.11 4.58 2.28
N ARG A 16 0.29 4.58 3.56
CA ARG A 16 -0.46 3.91 4.63
C ARG A 16 -1.89 4.44 4.74
N ARG A 17 -2.10 5.76 4.62
CA ARG A 17 -3.44 6.37 4.63
C ARG A 17 -4.32 5.88 3.48
N VAL A 18 -3.78 5.79 2.27
CA VAL A 18 -4.52 5.28 1.11
C VAL A 18 -4.88 3.81 1.31
N LEU A 19 -3.93 2.98 1.75
CA LEU A 19 -4.19 1.56 2.01
C LEU A 19 -5.25 1.35 3.08
N LEU A 20 -5.21 2.10 4.18
CA LEU A 20 -6.20 2.01 5.26
C LEU A 20 -7.59 2.53 4.87
N ALA A 21 -7.67 3.47 3.92
CA ALA A 21 -8.94 4.05 3.49
C ALA A 21 -9.61 3.24 2.37
N ASP A 22 -8.82 2.74 1.41
CA ASP A 22 -9.35 2.26 0.13
C ASP A 22 -9.13 0.75 -0.11
N TRP A 23 -8.30 0.06 0.68
CA TRP A 23 -8.04 -1.37 0.53
C TRP A 23 -8.38 -2.19 1.77
N ASP A 24 -7.89 -1.74 2.94
CA ASP A 24 -7.93 -2.36 4.27
C ASP A 24 -8.74 -3.65 4.46
N PRO A 25 -8.27 -4.80 3.93
CA PRO A 25 -9.05 -6.03 3.97
C PRO A 25 -9.16 -6.63 5.38
N LEU A 26 -8.30 -6.20 6.31
CA LEU A 26 -8.30 -6.63 7.70
C LEU A 26 -9.01 -5.64 8.64
N SER A 27 -9.55 -4.52 8.12
CA SER A 27 -10.12 -3.45 8.94
C SER A 27 -9.15 -2.93 10.02
N VAL A 28 -7.85 -2.87 9.70
CA VAL A 28 -6.76 -2.33 10.56
C VAL A 28 -7.02 -0.90 10.99
N GLY A 29 -7.73 -0.09 10.20
CA GLY A 29 -8.19 1.24 10.61
C GLY A 29 -8.99 1.23 11.92
N SER A 30 -9.58 0.09 12.27
CA SER A 30 -10.28 -0.15 13.55
C SER A 30 -9.47 -0.98 14.55
N ASN A 31 -8.32 -1.54 14.17
CA ASN A 31 -7.45 -2.36 15.01
C ASN A 31 -5.95 -2.04 14.82
N PRO A 32 -5.39 -1.12 15.63
CA PRO A 32 -3.98 -0.71 15.53
C PRO A 32 -2.96 -1.83 15.75
N LYS A 33 -3.36 -2.99 16.29
CA LYS A 33 -2.46 -4.13 16.51
C LYS A 33 -2.06 -4.86 15.24
N LEU A 34 -2.71 -4.54 14.11
CA LEU A 34 -2.46 -5.14 12.81
C LEU A 34 -1.58 -4.23 11.91
N SER A 35 -0.91 -3.23 12.50
CA SER A 35 -0.04 -2.30 11.78
C SER A 35 1.23 -2.95 11.26
N ASP A 36 1.74 -3.94 12.00
CA ASP A 36 3.04 -4.55 11.73
C ASP A 36 2.99 -5.42 10.47
N GLU A 37 1.83 -6.00 10.18
CA GLU A 37 1.53 -6.73 8.95
C GLU A 37 1.61 -5.83 7.72
N TYR A 38 1.24 -4.55 7.85
CA TYR A 38 1.32 -3.56 6.77
C TYR A 38 2.73 -3.03 6.54
N ASP A 39 3.55 -2.94 7.59
CA ASP A 39 4.92 -2.43 7.49
C ASP A 39 5.79 -3.29 6.54
N PHE A 40 5.55 -4.60 6.51
CA PHE A 40 6.18 -5.51 5.53
C PHE A 40 5.78 -5.18 4.09
N CYS A 41 4.54 -4.75 3.86
CA CYS A 41 4.00 -4.42 2.54
C CYS A 41 4.45 -3.05 2.05
N LEU A 42 4.49 -2.08 2.95
CA LEU A 42 4.73 -0.67 2.62
C LEU A 42 6.02 -0.47 1.84
N GLY A 43 7.07 -1.24 2.15
CA GLY A 43 8.33 -1.21 1.39
C GLY A 43 8.20 -1.71 -0.06
N LYS A 44 7.42 -2.77 -0.30
CA LYS A 44 7.17 -3.31 -1.64
C LYS A 44 6.27 -2.40 -2.46
N VAL A 45 5.21 -1.88 -1.84
CA VAL A 45 4.26 -0.94 -2.46
C VAL A 45 4.98 0.35 -2.85
N LEU A 46 5.82 0.91 -1.97
CA LEU A 46 6.65 2.07 -2.28
C LEU A 46 7.51 1.84 -3.53
N LYS A 47 8.20 0.71 -3.60
CA LYS A 47 9.02 0.34 -4.78
C LYS A 47 8.19 0.21 -6.05
N ALA A 48 6.98 -0.36 -5.97
CA ALA A 48 6.10 -0.49 -7.13
C ALA A 48 5.54 0.85 -7.60
N ILE A 49 5.20 1.76 -6.67
CA ILE A 49 4.80 3.13 -7.00
C ILE A 49 5.93 3.86 -7.72
N ASP A 50 7.18 3.71 -7.27
CA ASP A 50 8.35 4.33 -7.90
C ASP A 50 8.57 3.83 -9.34
N THR A 51 8.25 2.56 -9.62
CA THR A 51 8.28 2.04 -11.01
C THR A 51 7.13 2.53 -11.88
N GLY A 52 6.05 3.07 -11.29
CA GLY A 52 4.92 3.66 -12.01
C GLY A 52 3.96 2.66 -12.66
N GLU A 53 4.10 1.37 -12.38
CA GLU A 53 3.34 0.30 -13.03
C GLU A 53 2.09 -0.07 -12.24
N ALA A 54 0.92 0.37 -12.70
CA ALA A 54 -0.37 0.09 -12.03
C ALA A 54 -0.65 -1.41 -11.88
N GLY A 55 -0.34 -2.20 -12.91
CA GLY A 55 -0.49 -3.65 -12.87
C GLY A 55 0.33 -4.28 -11.75
N ARG A 56 1.56 -3.79 -11.54
CA ARG A 56 2.46 -4.27 -10.49
C ARG A 56 1.96 -3.94 -9.09
N VAL A 57 1.32 -2.78 -8.91
CA VAL A 57 0.68 -2.42 -7.64
C VAL A 57 -0.53 -3.33 -7.38
N VAL A 58 -1.36 -3.61 -8.39
CA VAL A 58 -2.47 -4.57 -8.28
C VAL A 58 -1.96 -5.97 -7.91
N ASP A 59 -0.91 -6.46 -8.60
CA ASP A 59 -0.29 -7.76 -8.30
C ASP A 59 0.14 -7.85 -6.84
N LEU A 60 0.80 -6.81 -6.32
CA LEU A 60 1.22 -6.77 -4.93
C LEU A 60 0.05 -6.78 -3.95
N LEU A 61 -1.03 -6.06 -4.23
CA LEU A 61 -2.21 -6.06 -3.34
C LEU A 61 -2.86 -7.45 -3.30
N VAL A 62 -2.95 -8.16 -4.42
CA VAL A 62 -3.43 -9.55 -4.47
C VAL A 62 -2.51 -10.48 -3.69
N GLU A 63 -1.20 -10.41 -3.91
CA GLU A 63 -0.22 -11.21 -3.15
C GLU A 63 -0.35 -10.98 -1.64
N MET A 64 -0.68 -9.74 -1.25
CA MET A 64 -0.86 -9.41 0.16
C MET A 64 -2.17 -9.97 0.73
N GLU A 65 -3.27 -9.92 -0.01
CA GLU A 65 -4.52 -10.56 0.41
C GLU A 65 -4.36 -12.07 0.63
N ASP A 66 -3.61 -12.73 -0.26
CA ASP A 66 -3.24 -14.14 -0.11
C ASP A 66 -2.40 -14.36 1.15
N TYR A 67 -1.41 -13.50 1.41
CA TYR A 67 -0.58 -13.58 2.62
C TYR A 67 -1.38 -13.36 3.91
N LEU A 68 -2.35 -12.45 3.89
CA LEU A 68 -3.21 -12.15 5.04
C LEU A 68 -4.35 -13.18 5.21
N GLY A 69 -4.52 -14.11 4.27
CA GLY A 69 -5.56 -15.14 4.31
C GLY A 69 -6.98 -14.61 4.13
N VAL A 70 -7.13 -13.41 3.56
CA VAL A 70 -8.42 -12.74 3.32
C VAL A 70 -9.02 -13.08 1.96
N GLY A 71 -8.27 -13.83 1.15
CA GLY A 71 -8.73 -14.39 -0.12
C GLY A 71 -8.73 -13.37 -1.26
N PRO A 72 -8.85 -13.85 -2.51
CA PRO A 72 -8.56 -13.04 -3.67
C PRO A 72 -9.69 -12.03 -3.89
N THR A 73 -9.43 -10.76 -3.61
CA THR A 73 -10.27 -9.68 -4.09
C THR A 73 -10.18 -9.64 -5.61
N ASN A 74 -11.27 -9.26 -6.27
CA ASN A 74 -11.25 -9.06 -7.71
C ASN A 74 -10.17 -8.01 -8.05
N ARG A 75 -9.26 -8.35 -8.96
CA ARG A 75 -8.21 -7.43 -9.46
C ARG A 75 -8.79 -6.12 -9.98
N GLU A 76 -9.98 -6.16 -10.56
CA GLU A 76 -10.69 -4.97 -11.02
C GLU A 76 -11.07 -4.02 -9.87
N SER A 77 -11.42 -4.55 -8.69
CA SER A 77 -11.67 -3.72 -7.51
C SER A 77 -10.40 -3.15 -6.87
N LEU A 78 -9.22 -3.72 -7.17
CA LEU A 78 -7.93 -3.20 -6.72
C LEU A 78 -7.36 -2.13 -7.66
N ALA A 79 -7.84 -2.06 -8.90
CA ALA A 79 -7.35 -1.09 -9.88
C ALA A 79 -7.55 0.38 -9.46
N PRO A 80 -8.68 0.80 -8.85
CA PRO A 80 -8.84 2.15 -8.31
C PRO A 80 -7.83 2.47 -7.18
N VAL A 81 -7.57 1.51 -6.29
CA VAL A 81 -6.58 1.67 -5.20
C VAL A 81 -5.19 1.87 -5.79
N ALA A 82 -4.80 1.02 -6.74
CA ALA A 82 -3.50 1.11 -7.41
C ALA A 82 -3.31 2.45 -8.12
N ARG A 83 -4.34 2.98 -8.79
CA ARG A 83 -4.30 4.31 -9.41
C ARG A 83 -4.09 5.41 -8.38
N ARG A 84 -4.82 5.38 -7.27
CA ARG A 84 -4.70 6.39 -6.21
C ARG A 84 -3.33 6.37 -5.53
N LEU A 85 -2.74 5.19 -5.36
CA LEU A 85 -1.36 5.04 -4.89
C LEU A 85 -0.34 5.63 -5.87
N LEU A 86 -0.58 5.53 -7.17
CA LEU A 86 0.29 6.08 -8.21
C LEU A 86 0.18 7.60 -8.41
N GLU A 87 -0.93 8.19 -7.97
CA GLU A 87 -1.14 9.65 -7.94
C GLU A 87 -0.36 10.34 -6.81
N LEU A 88 0.18 9.56 -5.86
CA LEU A 88 1.01 10.11 -4.79
C LEU A 88 2.30 10.71 -5.36
N PRO A 89 2.78 11.85 -4.80
CA PRO A 89 4.00 12.51 -5.29
C PRO A 89 5.20 11.56 -5.31
N ARG A 90 5.90 11.52 -6.45
CA ARG A 90 7.20 10.84 -6.57
C ARG A 90 8.29 11.74 -5.98
N THR A 91 9.18 11.17 -5.16
CA THR A 91 10.40 11.84 -4.67
C THR A 91 11.50 11.83 -5.70
#